data_AF-A0A834WS04-F1
#
_entry.id   AF-A0A834WS04-F1
#
_cell.length_a   1.000
_cell.length_b   1.000
_cell.length_c   1.000
_cell.angle_alpha   90.00
_cell.angle_beta   90.00
_cell.angle_gamma   90.00
#
_symmetry.space_group_name_H-M   'P 1'
#
loop_
_entity.id
_entity.type
_entity.pdbx_description
1 polymer ?
#
loop_
_entity_poly.entity_id
_entity_poly.type
_entity_poly.pdbx_seq_one_letter_code
_entity_poly.pdbx_strand_id
1 'polypeptide(L)' 'MPDYLEKVQKDISANARGILIDWLVEVAEEYKLLSDTLHLSVSYIDRFLSANSVSRQRLQLLGVSSMFIAS' A
#
# COMPACT_ATOMS: atom_id res chain seq x y z
N MET A 1 -0.05 -5.65 13.03
CA MET A 1 0.10 -7.09 13.35
C MET A 1 0.94 -7.70 12.26
N PRO A 2 2.16 -8.22 12.54
CA PRO A 2 3.09 -8.65 11.49
C PRO A 2 2.57 -9.76 10.55
N ASP A 3 1.51 -10.46 10.94
CA ASP A 3 0.88 -11.58 10.25
C ASP A 3 -0.47 -11.24 9.60
N TYR A 4 -0.79 -9.95 9.46
CA TYR A 4 -2.11 -9.53 8.95
C TYR A 4 -2.37 -10.00 7.50
N LEU A 5 -1.32 -10.10 6.68
CA LEU A 5 -1.44 -10.59 5.31
C LEU A 5 -1.94 -12.03 5.28
N GLU A 6 -1.45 -12.88 6.18
CA GLU A 6 -1.87 -14.28 6.27
C GLU A 6 -3.25 -14.43 6.92
N LYS A 7 -3.55 -13.59 7.91
CA LYS A 7 -4.79 -13.69 8.70
C LYS A 7 -6.01 -13.07 8.02
N VAL A 8 -5.82 -12.01 7.24
CA VAL A 8 -6.91 -11.18 6.72
C VAL A 8 -7.04 -11.28 5.21
N GLN A 9 -5.91 -11.36 4.49
CA GLN A 9 -5.93 -11.34 3.03
C GLN A 9 -6.07 -12.75 2.46
N LYS A 10 -6.89 -12.89 1.42
CA LYS A 10 -7.02 -14.12 0.63
C LYS A 10 -6.22 -14.08 -0.66
N ASP A 11 -6.20 -12.90 -1.31
CA ASP A 11 -5.63 -12.72 -2.66
C ASP A 11 -4.34 -11.89 -2.67
N ILE A 12 -3.93 -11.33 -1.52
CA ILE A 12 -2.78 -10.44 -1.41
C ILE A 12 -1.68 -11.15 -0.62
N SER A 13 -0.53 -11.33 -1.25
CA SER A 13 0.68 -11.85 -0.62
C SER A 13 1.67 -10.72 -0.27
N ALA A 14 2.64 -11.02 0.59
CA ALA A 14 3.74 -10.10 0.89
C ALA A 14 4.49 -9.65 -0.37
N ASN A 15 4.62 -10.54 -1.37
CA ASN A 15 5.21 -10.20 -2.66
C ASN A 15 4.36 -9.19 -3.45
N ALA A 16 3.04 -9.36 -3.49
CA ALA A 16 2.14 -8.41 -4.15
C ALA A 16 2.18 -7.03 -3.47
N ARG A 17 2.30 -7.00 -2.14
CA ARG A 17 2.54 -5.76 -1.39
C ARG A 17 3.88 -5.13 -1.78
N GLY A 18 4.96 -5.90 -1.84
CA GLY A 18 6.29 -5.41 -2.25
C GLY A 18 6.25 -4.73 -3.61
N ILE A 19 5.69 -5.40 -4.62
CA ILE A 19 5.53 -4.87 -5.97
C ILE A 19 4.72 -3.55 -5.97
N LEU A 20 3.67 -3.45 -5.15
CA LEU A 20 2.92 -2.20 -5.01
C LEU A 20 3.79 -1.08 -4.45
N ILE A 21 4.55 -1.36 -3.39
CA ILE A 21 5.38 -0.33 -2.73
C ILE A 21 6.51 0.11 -3.66
N ASP A 22 7.15 -0.80 -4.37
CA ASP A 22 8.19 -0.46 -5.36
C ASP A 22 7.62 0.48 -6.44
N TRP A 23 6.43 0.18 -6.96
CA TRP A 23 5.75 1.06 -7.91
C TRP A 23 5.39 2.43 -7.29
N LEU A 24 4.98 2.49 -6.02
CA LEU A 24 4.71 3.76 -5.34
C LEU A 24 5.98 4.59 -5.10
N VAL A 25 7.15 3.97 -4.97
CA VAL A 25 8.44 4.70 -4.92
C VAL A 25 8.65 5.44 -6.23
N GLU A 26 8.49 4.76 -7.38
CA GLU A 26 8.61 5.37 -8.71
C GLU A 26 7.64 6.55 -8.89
N VAL A 27 6.39 6.38 -8.44
CA VAL A 27 5.38 7.47 -8.47
C VAL A 27 5.82 8.64 -7.58
N ALA A 28 6.29 8.38 -6.36
CA ALA A 28 6.73 9.44 -5.46
C ALA A 28 7.90 10.24 -6.03
N GLU A 29 8.84 9.57 -6.71
CA GLU A 29 9.98 10.21 -7.38
C GLU A 29 9.54 11.08 -8.56
N GLU A 30 8.67 10.55 -9.44
CA GLU A 30 8.15 11.27 -10.61
C GLU A 30 7.42 12.56 -10.21
N TYR A 31 6.59 12.49 -9.15
CA TYR A 31 5.84 13.64 -8.63
C TYR A 31 6.62 14.46 -7.59
N LYS A 32 7.88 14.11 -7.29
CA LYS A 32 8.74 14.78 -6.29
C LYS A 32 8.07 14.93 -4.92
N LEU A 33 7.36 13.89 -4.49
CA LEU A 33 6.72 13.84 -3.18
C LEU A 33 7.77 13.71 -2.07
N LEU A 34 7.40 14.15 -0.87
CA LEU A 34 8.26 14.01 0.31
C LEU A 34 8.34 12.53 0.72
N SER A 35 9.48 12.10 1.27
CA SER A 35 9.64 10.75 1.82
C SER A 35 8.59 10.46 2.89
N ASP A 36 8.21 11.46 3.69
CA ASP A 36 7.14 11.35 4.69
C ASP A 36 5.79 10.97 4.08
N THR A 37 5.44 11.53 2.92
CA THR A 37 4.22 11.17 2.17
C THR A 37 4.25 9.69 1.80
N LEU A 38 5.37 9.19 1.27
CA LEU A 38 5.52 7.77 0.94
C LEU A 38 5.41 6.88 2.19
N HIS A 39 6.11 7.21 3.27
CA HIS A 39 6.06 6.44 4.52
C HIS A 39 4.64 6.40 5.12
N LEU A 40 3.93 7.52 5.08
CA LEU A 40 2.56 7.61 5.57
C LEU A 40 1.59 6.83 4.68
N SER A 41 1.79 6.87 3.35
CA SER A 41 1.05 6.05 2.38
C SER A 41 1.16 4.57 2.68
N VAL A 42 2.39 4.07 2.90
CA VAL A 42 2.66 2.67 3.26
C VAL A 42 1.95 2.30 4.56
N SER A 43 1.99 3.18 5.56
CA SER A 43 1.29 2.98 6.84
C SER A 43 -0.23 2.87 6.66
N TYR A 44 -0.83 3.70 5.80
CA TYR A 44 -2.26 3.62 5.50
C TYR A 44 -2.64 2.33 4.76
N ILE A 45 -1.82 1.91 3.80
CA ILE A 45 -2.00 0.64 3.08
C ILE A 45 -2.00 -0.53 4.07
N ASP A 46 -1.00 -0.61 4.94
CA ASP A 46 -0.85 -1.70 5.89
C ASP A 46 -1.98 -1.73 6.92
N ARG A 47 -2.38 -0.54 7.42
CA ARG A 47 -3.54 -0.43 8.33
C ARG A 47 -4.82 -0.89 7.64
N PHE A 48 -5.05 -0.48 6.39
CA PHE A 48 -6.25 -0.88 5.66
C PHE A 48 -6.30 -2.39 5.42
N LEU A 49 -5.20 -2.97 4.95
CA LEU A 49 -5.08 -4.41 4.72
C LEU A 49 -5.12 -5.22 6.04
N SER A 50 -4.79 -4.61 7.17
CA SER A 50 -4.91 -5.28 8.47
C SER A 50 -6.35 -5.46 8.96
N ALA A 51 -7.30 -4.71 8.39
CA ALA A 51 -8.71 -4.74 8.79
C ALA A 51 -9.65 -5.17 7.67
N ASN A 52 -9.24 -5.04 6.40
CA ASN A 52 -10.11 -5.25 5.23
C ASN A 52 -9.43 -6.15 4.22
N SER A 53 -10.08 -7.26 3.83
CA SER A 53 -9.64 -8.09 2.70
C SER A 53 -9.84 -7.32 1.39
N VAL A 54 -8.81 -7.26 0.56
CA VAL A 54 -8.82 -6.56 -0.73
C VAL A 54 -8.53 -7.54 -1.85
N SER A 55 -9.21 -7.40 -2.99
CA SER A 55 -8.89 -8.18 -4.18
C SER A 55 -7.66 -7.60 -4.87
N ARG A 56 -6.90 -8.45 -5.56
CA ARG A 56 -5.67 -8.04 -6.26
C ARG A 56 -5.88 -6.86 -7.22
N GLN A 57 -7.03 -6.80 -7.90
CA GLN A 57 -7.37 -5.72 -8.84
C GLN A 57 -7.54 -4.36 -8.15
N ARG A 58 -7.90 -4.32 -6.87
CA ARG A 58 -8.12 -3.08 -6.11
C ARG A 58 -6.89 -2.63 -5.33
N LEU A 59 -5.80 -3.42 -5.34
CA LEU A 59 -4.61 -3.13 -4.55
C LEU A 59 -3.92 -1.84 -5.01
N GLN A 60 -3.80 -1.60 -6.32
CA GLN A 60 -3.24 -0.36 -6.85
C GLN A 60 -4.11 0.86 -6.51
N LEU A 61 -5.44 0.73 -6.58
CA LEU A 61 -6.37 1.77 -6.17
C LEU A 61 -6.16 2.15 -4.69
N LEU A 62 -6.05 1.16 -3.80
CA LEU A 62 -5.72 1.41 -2.40
C LEU A 62 -4.40 2.16 -2.25
N GLY A 63 -3.37 1.77 -3.02
CA GLY A 63 -2.07 2.43 -3.01
C GLY A 63 -2.13 3.91 -3.37
N VAL A 64 -2.71 4.24 -4.53
CA VAL A 64 -2.83 5.65 -4.98
C VAL A 64 -3.75 6.47 -4.08
N SER A 65 -4.85 5.90 -3.58
CA SER A 65 -5.72 6.60 -2.63
C SER A 65 -5.01 6.87 -1.31
N SER A 66 -4.19 5.93 -0.82
CA SER A 66 -3.39 6.14 0.38
C SER A 66 -2.36 7.25 0.19
N MET A 67 -1.72 7.30 -0.98
CA MET A 67 -0.78 8.37 -1.34
C MET A 67 -1.45 9.73 -1.46
N PHE A 68 -2.61 9.79 -2.11
CA PHE A 68 -3.42 11.00 -2.18
C PHE A 68 -3.79 11.53 -0.79
N ILE A 69 -4.17 10.66 0.16
CA ILE A 69 -4.50 11.06 1.53
C ILE A 69 -3.26 11.52 2.32
N ALA A 70 -2.08 11.00 2.00
CA ALA A 70 -0.82 11.33 2.67
C ALA A 70 -0.12 12.59 2.14
N SER A 71 -0.59 13.14 1.02
CA SER A 71 0.00 14.28 0.30
C SER A 71 -0.46 15.64 0.84
#